data_AF-A0A660UNE7-F1
#
_entry.id   AF-A0A660UNE7-F1
#
_cell.length_a   1.000
_cell.length_b   1.000
_cell.length_c   1.000
_cell.angle_alpha   90.00
_cell.angle_beta   90.00
_cell.angle_gamma   90.00
#
_symmetry.space_group_name_H-M   'P 1'
#
loop_
_entity.id
_entity.type
_entity.pdbx_description
1 polymer ?
#
loop_
_entity_poly.entity_id
_entity_poly.type
_entity_poly.pdbx_seq_one_letter_code
_entity_poly.pdbx_strand_id
1 'polypeptide(L)'
;MTRFEVEEIANHVVEVEQLLDEWALDAQEMELELAELQRMVGWLNKAMIQSCSNDEQGTLLSRLEQQICVCTESIRERLSVRW
;
A
#
# COMPACT_ATOMS: atom_id res chain seq x y z
N MET A 1 4.98 15.44 2.34
CA MET A 1 4.04 14.76 1.42
C MET A 1 2.81 15.64 1.27
N THR A 2 2.38 15.89 0.04
CA THR A 2 1.21 16.70 -0.31
C THR A 2 -0.05 15.84 -0.27
N ARG A 3 -1.22 16.47 -0.23
CA ARG A 3 -2.51 15.77 -0.33
C ARG A 3 -2.63 14.96 -1.63
N PHE A 4 -2.12 15.51 -2.74
CA PHE A 4 -2.11 14.84 -4.03
C PHE A 4 -1.32 13.54 -4.00
N GLU A 5 -0.11 13.55 -3.41
CA GLU A 5 0.71 12.33 -3.26
C GLU A 5 0.01 11.25 -2.40
N VAL A 6 -0.75 11.66 -1.37
CA VAL A 6 -1.56 10.73 -0.57
C VAL A 6 -2.67 10.09 -1.42
N GLU A 7 -3.35 10.90 -2.25
CA GLU A 7 -4.43 10.45 -3.13
C GLU A 7 -3.91 9.51 -4.23
N GLU A 8 -2.72 9.77 -4.77
CA GLU A 8 -2.07 8.86 -5.73
C GLU A 8 -1.75 7.50 -5.11
N ILE A 9 -1.19 7.47 -3.89
CA ILE A 9 -0.94 6.21 -3.17
C ILE A 9 -2.26 5.49 -2.90
N ALA A 10 -3.30 6.20 -2.45
CA ALA A 10 -4.60 5.61 -2.18
C ALA A 10 -5.22 4.97 -3.43
N ASN A 11 -5.17 5.65 -4.58
CA ASN A 11 -5.70 5.12 -5.83
C ASN A 11 -4.94 3.86 -6.28
N HIS A 12 -3.60 3.87 -6.18
CA HIS A 12 -2.80 2.71 -6.55
C HIS A 12 -3.05 1.52 -5.61
N VAL A 13 -3.20 1.73 -4.30
CA VAL A 13 -3.54 0.65 -3.37
C VAL A 13 -4.90 0.04 -3.70
N VAL A 14 -5.90 0.84 -4.05
CA VAL A 14 -7.20 0.34 -4.49
C VAL A 14 -7.10 -0.47 -5.79
N GLU A 15 -6.26 -0.04 -6.73
CA GLU A 15 -5.99 -0.79 -7.96
C GLU A 15 -5.34 -2.15 -7.66
N VAL A 16 -4.33 -2.18 -6.78
CA VAL A 16 -3.69 -3.44 -6.36
C VAL A 16 -4.67 -4.36 -5.63
N GLU A 17 -5.52 -3.83 -4.74
CA GLU A 17 -6.59 -4.59 -4.09
C GLU A 17 -7.51 -5.26 -5.13
N GLN A 18 -7.94 -4.51 -6.15
CA GLN A 18 -8.80 -5.03 -7.22
C GLN A 18 -8.09 -6.12 -8.04
N LEU A 19 -6.84 -5.88 -8.45
CA LEU A 19 -6.07 -6.86 -9.23
C LEU A 19 -5.81 -8.15 -8.42
N LEU A 20 -5.64 -8.03 -7.11
CA LEU A 20 -5.57 -9.18 -6.21
C LEU A 20 -6.92 -9.91 -6.15
N ASP A 21 -8.03 -9.21 -5.94
CA ASP A 21 -9.36 -9.84 -5.88
C ASP A 21 -9.72 -10.56 -7.19
N GLU A 22 -9.31 -10.01 -8.33
CA GLU A 22 -9.54 -10.58 -9.66
C GLU A 22 -8.55 -11.68 -10.07
N TRP A 23 -7.54 -11.99 -9.23
CA TRP A 23 -6.45 -12.92 -9.56
C TRP A 23 -5.70 -12.53 -10.85
N ALA A 24 -5.63 -11.24 -11.13
CA ALA A 24 -5.10 -10.70 -12.38
C ALA A 24 -3.58 -10.50 -12.37
N LEU A 25 -2.91 -10.67 -11.22
CA LEU A 25 -1.46 -10.54 -11.08
C LEU A 25 -0.78 -11.91 -11.22
N ASP A 26 0.28 -11.97 -12.02
CA ASP A 26 1.22 -13.08 -12.00
C ASP A 26 2.28 -12.91 -10.89
N ALA A 27 3.16 -13.89 -10.71
CA ALA A 27 4.15 -13.84 -9.63
C ALA A 27 5.20 -12.74 -9.79
N GLN A 28 5.58 -12.41 -11.03
CA GLN A 28 6.56 -11.36 -11.28
C GLN A 28 5.92 -9.99 -11.01
N GLU A 29 4.67 -9.81 -11.43
CA GLU A 29 3.88 -8.62 -11.12
C GLU A 29 3.66 -8.48 -9.61
N MET A 30 3.31 -9.57 -8.91
CA MET A 30 3.21 -9.58 -7.45
C MET A 30 4.52 -9.17 -6.75
N GLU A 31 5.68 -9.60 -7.23
CA GLU A 31 6.97 -9.17 -6.67
C GLU A 31 7.25 -7.68 -6.88
N LEU A 32 6.87 -7.14 -8.05
CA LEU A 32 6.98 -5.70 -8.35
C LEU A 32 6.06 -4.89 -7.44
N GLU A 33 4.79 -5.29 -7.33
CA GLU A 33 3.80 -4.64 -6.47
C GLU A 33 4.23 -4.70 -5.00
N LEU A 34 4.79 -5.83 -4.55
CA LEU A 34 5.32 -5.95 -3.19
C LEU A 34 6.44 -4.95 -2.91
N ALA A 35 7.34 -4.72 -3.87
CA ALA A 35 8.42 -3.75 -3.73
C ALA A 35 7.91 -2.30 -3.76
N GLU A 36 6.89 -2.02 -4.56
CA GLU A 36 6.26 -0.70 -4.63
C GLU A 36 5.50 -0.37 -3.34
N LEU A 37 4.67 -1.30 -2.85
CA LEU A 37 3.97 -1.18 -1.57
C LEU A 37 4.93 -0.91 -0.40
N GLN A 38 6.07 -1.61 -0.35
CA GLN A 38 7.11 -1.37 0.66
C GLN A 38 7.71 0.05 0.57
N ARG A 39 7.90 0.56 -0.64
CA ARG A 39 8.38 1.93 -0.86
C ARG A 39 7.36 2.95 -0.36
N MET A 40 6.08 2.72 -0.66
CA MET A 40 4.97 3.56 -0.22
C MET A 40 4.86 3.62 1.30
N VAL A 41 4.99 2.49 2.01
CA VAL A 41 5.07 2.45 3.49
C VAL A 41 6.20 3.34 4.00
N GLY A 42 7.37 3.33 3.35
CA GLY A 42 8.49 4.20 3.69
C GLY A 42 8.17 5.69 3.53
N TRP A 43 7.35 6.07 2.54
CA TRP A 43 6.88 7.44 2.36
C TRP A 43 5.81 7.84 3.38
N LEU A 44 4.84 6.96 3.65
CA LEU A 44 3.80 7.17 4.65
C LEU A 44 4.39 7.37 6.03
N ASN A 45 5.35 6.54 6.44
CA ASN A 45 6.01 6.67 7.74
C ASN A 45 6.73 8.02 7.89
N LYS A 46 7.43 8.48 6.84
CA LYS A 46 8.04 9.81 6.83
C LYS A 46 6.99 10.91 6.94
N ALA A 47 5.86 10.77 6.25
CA ALA A 47 4.76 11.73 6.29
C ALA A 47 4.09 11.77 7.67
N MET A 48 3.85 10.62 8.29
CA MET A 48 3.25 10.52 9.64
C MET A 48 4.11 11.24 10.68
N ILE A 49 5.42 11.01 10.68
CA ILE A 49 6.37 11.68 11.58
C ILE A 49 6.36 13.21 11.36
N GLN A 50 6.10 13.67 10.14
CA GLN A 50 6.04 15.10 9.80
C GLN A 50 4.68 15.73 10.10
N SER A 51 3.60 14.94 10.19
CA SER A 51 2.22 15.40 10.32
C SER A 51 1.73 15.62 11.76
N CYS A 52 2.62 16.06 12.68
CA CYS A 52 2.38 16.16 14.13
C CYS A 52 1.22 17.08 14.60
N SER A 53 0.42 17.69 13.71
CA SER A 53 -0.62 18.64 14.11
C SER A 53 -1.93 18.56 13.32
N ASN A 54 -2.15 17.53 12.50
CA ASN A 54 -3.36 17.40 11.69
C ASN A 54 -4.02 16.01 11.83
N ASP A 55 -4.96 15.90 12.77
CA ASP A 55 -5.61 14.63 13.17
C ASP A 55 -6.33 13.93 11.99
N GLU A 56 -6.92 14.69 11.06
CA GLU A 56 -7.59 14.13 9.88
C GLU A 56 -6.56 13.49 8.93
N GLN A 57 -5.43 14.16 8.72
CA GLN A 57 -4.35 13.65 7.88
C GLN A 57 -3.68 12.43 8.51
N GLY A 58 -3.48 12.44 9.84
CA GLY A 58 -2.98 11.28 10.57
C GLY A 58 -3.88 10.06 10.41
N THR A 59 -5.19 10.24 10.58
CA THR A 59 -6.18 9.15 10.41
C THR A 59 -6.16 8.56 9.01
N LEU A 60 -6.09 9.40 7.97
CA LEU A 60 -5.99 8.95 6.58
C LEU A 60 -4.70 8.16 6.32
N LEU A 61 -3.56 8.64 6.82
CA LEU A 61 -2.27 7.96 6.65
C LEU A 61 -2.25 6.60 7.35
N SER A 62 -2.79 6.49 8.56
CA SER A 62 -2.88 5.21 9.28
C SER A 62 -3.81 4.21 8.58
N ARG A 63 -4.95 4.67 8.05
CA ARG A 63 -5.85 3.81 7.28
C ARG A 63 -5.17 3.28 6.02
N LEU A 64 -4.46 4.14 5.31
CA LEU A 64 -3.75 3.78 4.09
C LEU A 64 -2.60 2.81 4.36
N GLU A 65 -1.86 3.01 5.45
CA GLU A 65 -0.85 2.04 5.91
C GLU A 65 -1.46 0.67 6.20
N GLN A 66 -2.62 0.63 6.86
CA GLN A 66 -3.32 -0.62 7.14
C GLN A 66 -3.72 -1.36 5.84
N GLN A 67 -4.23 -0.65 4.83
CA GLN A 67 -4.58 -1.26 3.54
C GLN A 67 -3.36 -1.82 2.81
N ILE A 68 -2.25 -1.07 2.81
CA ILE A 68 -1.00 -1.55 2.22
C ILE A 68 -0.50 -2.83 2.92
N CYS A 69 -0.62 -2.91 4.25
CA CYS A 69 -0.29 -4.12 5.01
C CYS A 69 -1.14 -5.32 4.56
N VAL A 70 -2.46 -5.13 4.39
CA VAL A 70 -3.37 -6.20 3.92
C VAL A 70 -2.99 -6.68 2.51
N CYS A 71 -2.71 -5.76 1.59
CA CYS A 71 -2.24 -6.12 0.24
C CYS A 71 -0.92 -6.88 0.27
N THR A 72 0.02 -6.41 1.09
CA THR A 72 1.35 -7.02 1.27
C THR A 72 1.24 -8.45 1.80
N GLU A 73 0.40 -8.69 2.80
CA GLU A 73 0.15 -10.02 3.36
C GLU A 73 -0.48 -10.93 2.32
N SER A 74 -1.50 -10.45 1.61
CA SER A 74 -2.17 -11.19 0.54
C SER A 74 -1.21 -11.61 -0.58
N ILE A 75 -0.34 -10.70 -1.02
CA ILE A 75 0.70 -11.00 -2.02
C ILE A 75 1.68 -12.06 -1.48
N ARG A 76 2.18 -11.90 -0.24
CA ARG A 76 3.12 -12.83 0.37
C ARG A 76 2.53 -14.23 0.50
N GLU A 77 1.27 -14.34 0.93
CA GLU A 77 0.57 -15.61 1.02
C GLU A 77 0.51 -16.29 -0.35
N ARG A 78 0.07 -15.57 -1.39
CA ARG A 78 -0.02 -16.11 -2.76
C ARG A 78 1.33 -16.53 -3.34
N LEU A 79 2.39 -15.76 -3.08
CA LEU A 79 3.75 -16.13 -3.48
C LEU A 79 4.27 -17.36 -2.70
N SER A 80 3.85 -17.53 -1.44
CA SER A 80 4.26 -18.67 -0.60
C SER A 80 3.58 -19.99 -0.96
N VAL A 81 2.36 -19.96 -1.48
CA VAL A 81 1.57 -21.16 -1.88
C VAL A 81 2.15 -21.84 -3.14
N ARG A 82 3.14 -21.25 -3.82
CA ARG A 82 3.79 -21.80 -5.01
C ARG A 82 4.80 -22.95 -4.75
N TRP A 83 4.75 -23.61 -3.58
CA TRP A 83 5.62 -24.74 -3.23
C TRP A 83 4.83 -26.03 -2.94
#